data_AF-A0A2Z3V6M8-F1
#
_entry.id   AF-A0A2Z3V6M8-F1
#
_cell.length_a   1.000
_cell.length_b   1.000
_cell.length_c   1.000
_cell.angle_alpha   90.00
_cell.angle_beta   90.00
_cell.angle_gamma   90.00
#
_symmetry.space_group_name_H-M   'P 1'
#
loop_
_entity.id
_entity.type
_entity.pdbx_description
1 polymer ?
#
loop_
_entity_poly.entity_id
_entity_poly.type
_entity_poly.pdbx_seq_one_letter_code
_entity_poly.pdbx_strand_id
1 'polypeptide(L)'
;MDRGRTLDPSPLSGRKAEHAHSKGCLLIKTSLRAFIGAILVFVALPISFAPAAHAATVPSQGSATQLDVGNWNVEWFGDTGTGPTNEALQQANVRDVMAGANMDVWGLSEVVSTSAFNTLVSGMPGFTGVLANNPIVTNGPQYYSDFSNAEQKVALVWRSSMASLVSAKVILTSQNSNFAGRPPVEFTLRGTFDGATRDLVFIVLHAKAGSTQDALNLRNPASQALKSYLDSTYPTQDVFVIGDWNDDVDTSITTGNASPYANFVNNTARYGFPTRALSLAGVASTTGFPDFIDHQLNTNEVNAKYVAGSATAFQPQAYVANYASTTSDHYPVLARYNFTLGGGGGTNQPPTAAFTRSCTNLTCTFTDGSTDADGTIAGRSWTFGDGRTSTATNPSVTYAAAGTYPVRLTVTDNGGATHTTTQNVTVTAGGGGPANVIINEVLANESGSSTAGEAVEIVNIGGTAISIAGWTVRDGTAVRHTFAAGTALQPGKAITVFGGASSIPGGIVAVAASTGDLNLANGGDQVILRDAAGATIQSMTYTSSQASSDGVSINRSPDGSATGAWVKHNTISSLTRSPGQRANGTVY
;
A
#
# COMPACT_ATOMS: atom_id res chain seq x y z
N MET A 1 57.42 -15.87 46.42
CA MET A 1 58.84 -15.87 46.03
C MET A 1 59.19 -17.33 45.77
N ASP A 2 59.55 -17.83 44.59
CA ASP A 2 60.16 -17.23 43.41
C ASP A 2 59.84 -18.09 42.15
N ARG A 3 60.01 -17.49 40.97
CA ARG A 3 59.77 -17.96 39.57
C ARG A 3 60.78 -19.07 39.19
N GLY A 4 60.74 -19.89 38.12
CA GLY A 4 60.06 -19.98 36.82
C GLY A 4 60.96 -20.77 35.82
N ARG A 5 60.47 -21.04 34.58
CA ARG A 5 61.14 -21.54 33.33
C ARG A 5 61.28 -23.06 33.11
N THR A 6 60.53 -23.70 32.18
CA THR A 6 60.62 -23.81 30.69
C THR A 6 61.76 -24.69 30.16
N LEU A 7 61.45 -25.76 29.41
CA LEU A 7 61.71 -25.94 27.96
C LEU A 7 61.58 -27.42 27.53
N ASP A 8 60.87 -27.62 26.42
CA ASP A 8 60.88 -28.82 25.55
C ASP A 8 62.19 -28.84 24.72
N PRO A 9 62.63 -30.00 24.18
CA PRO A 9 62.33 -30.25 22.76
C PRO A 9 62.13 -31.74 22.36
N SER A 10 61.29 -31.93 21.33
CA SER A 10 61.21 -33.08 20.40
C SER A 10 62.58 -33.35 19.68
N PRO A 11 62.89 -34.50 19.00
CA PRO A 11 62.20 -34.91 17.75
C PRO A 11 62.25 -36.39 17.25
N LEU A 12 61.32 -36.70 16.33
CA LEU A 12 61.43 -37.44 15.04
C LEU A 12 61.72 -38.97 14.88
N SER A 13 61.03 -39.47 13.83
CA SER A 13 61.21 -40.70 13.03
C SER A 13 60.57 -42.00 13.57
N GLY A 14 59.96 -42.90 12.79
CA GLY A 14 59.80 -43.01 11.35
C GLY A 14 59.63 -44.50 10.93
N ARG A 15 58.39 -44.90 10.60
CA ARG A 15 57.91 -45.97 9.68
C ARG A 15 58.47 -47.43 9.66
N LYS A 16 57.50 -48.31 9.30
CA LYS A 16 57.51 -49.67 8.67
C LYS A 16 57.51 -50.85 9.65
N ALA A 17 56.83 -52.00 9.45
CA ALA A 17 56.27 -52.68 8.26
C ALA A 17 55.08 -53.61 8.66
N GLU A 18 54.03 -53.74 7.84
CA GLU A 18 53.63 -54.94 7.02
C GLU A 18 53.14 -56.21 7.76
N HIS A 19 51.89 -56.64 7.48
CA HIS A 19 51.62 -57.95 6.85
C HIS A 19 50.18 -58.06 6.29
N ALA A 20 50.04 -58.88 5.24
CA ALA A 20 49.00 -58.89 4.21
C ALA A 20 47.88 -59.95 4.39
N HIS A 21 46.80 -59.84 3.60
CA HIS A 21 46.16 -60.91 2.77
C HIS A 21 44.88 -60.35 2.07
N SER A 22 44.86 -60.10 0.75
CA SER A 22 44.33 -60.94 -0.37
C SER A 22 42.79 -61.14 -0.33
N LYS A 23 41.93 -60.93 -1.35
CA LYS A 23 42.00 -61.07 -2.83
C LYS A 23 40.67 -60.58 -3.50
N GLY A 24 40.73 -60.24 -4.81
CA GLY A 24 39.61 -60.25 -5.79
C GLY A 24 39.18 -58.85 -6.28
N CYS A 25 39.68 -58.24 -7.37
CA CYS A 25 39.71 -58.59 -8.81
C CYS A 25 38.34 -58.51 -9.53
N LEU A 26 38.09 -57.42 -10.29
CA LEU A 26 37.74 -57.48 -11.71
C LEU A 26 37.94 -56.11 -12.40
N LEU A 27 38.71 -56.11 -13.48
CA LEU A 27 38.94 -54.97 -14.40
C LEU A 27 37.77 -54.79 -15.38
N ILE A 28 37.61 -53.58 -15.95
CA ILE A 28 37.66 -53.32 -17.41
C ILE A 28 37.87 -51.80 -17.64
N LYS A 29 38.78 -51.49 -18.58
CA LYS A 29 39.21 -50.17 -19.05
C LYS A 29 38.33 -49.66 -20.20
N THR A 30 38.53 -48.37 -20.54
CA THR A 30 38.19 -47.62 -21.78
C THR A 30 36.79 -47.00 -21.79
N SER A 31 36.53 -45.75 -22.21
CA SER A 31 37.29 -44.72 -22.92
C SER A 31 36.61 -43.35 -22.75
N LEU A 32 37.40 -42.29 -22.81
CA LEU A 32 37.01 -40.88 -22.85
C LEU A 32 36.07 -40.54 -24.01
N ARG A 33 34.96 -39.82 -23.76
CA ARG A 33 34.41 -38.76 -24.64
C ARG A 33 33.37 -37.92 -23.89
N ALA A 34 33.62 -36.62 -23.85
CA ALA A 34 32.77 -35.61 -23.26
C ALA A 34 31.45 -35.46 -24.05
N PHE A 35 30.34 -35.30 -23.36
CA PHE A 35 29.16 -34.61 -23.86
C PHE A 35 28.49 -33.87 -22.72
N ILE A 36 28.27 -32.57 -22.94
CA ILE A 36 27.55 -31.64 -22.08
C ILE A 36 26.10 -32.11 -21.99
N GLY A 37 25.62 -32.38 -20.77
CA GLY A 37 24.22 -32.72 -20.48
C GLY A 37 23.77 -31.99 -19.23
N ALA A 38 22.79 -31.10 -19.40
CA ALA A 38 22.17 -30.33 -18.33
C ALA A 38 21.65 -31.24 -17.21
N ILE A 39 22.16 -31.05 -15.99
CA ILE A 39 21.59 -31.65 -14.78
C ILE A 39 20.37 -30.81 -14.41
N LEU A 40 19.18 -31.36 -14.66
CA LEU A 40 17.96 -30.96 -13.98
C LEU A 40 18.15 -31.32 -12.49
N VAL A 41 18.46 -30.33 -11.66
CA VAL A 41 18.41 -30.50 -10.21
C VAL A 41 16.93 -30.52 -9.83
N PHE A 42 16.41 -31.70 -9.51
CA PHE A 42 15.21 -31.80 -8.71
C PHE A 42 15.52 -31.23 -7.33
N VAL A 43 15.20 -29.95 -7.14
CA VAL A 43 15.11 -29.36 -5.80
C VAL A 43 13.89 -30.01 -5.16
N ALA A 44 14.12 -31.03 -4.34
CA ALA A 44 13.15 -31.44 -3.34
C ALA A 44 12.97 -30.25 -2.39
N LEU A 45 11.96 -29.43 -2.66
CA LEU A 45 11.47 -28.44 -1.70
C LEU A 45 11.14 -29.21 -0.41
N PRO A 46 11.67 -28.80 0.75
CA PRO A 46 11.16 -29.33 2.00
C PRO A 46 9.69 -28.91 2.06
N ILE A 47 8.79 -29.88 2.02
CA ILE A 47 7.39 -29.66 2.36
C ILE A 47 7.40 -29.33 3.85
N SER A 48 7.51 -28.04 4.15
CA SER A 48 7.12 -27.48 5.42
C SER A 48 5.61 -27.70 5.52
N PHE A 49 5.21 -28.75 6.21
CA PHE A 49 3.89 -28.77 6.80
C PHE A 49 3.92 -27.68 7.88
N ALA A 50 3.53 -26.46 7.52
CA ALA A 50 3.00 -25.54 8.52
C ALA A 50 1.95 -26.34 9.30
N PRO A 51 2.06 -26.48 10.63
CA PRO A 51 1.05 -27.16 11.40
C PRO A 51 -0.29 -26.47 11.08
N ALA A 52 -1.29 -27.28 10.71
CA ALA A 52 -2.62 -26.78 10.39
C ALA A 52 -3.10 -25.82 11.49
N ALA A 53 -3.52 -24.62 11.11
CA ALA A 53 -4.10 -23.63 12.02
C ALA A 53 -5.19 -24.29 12.88
N HIS A 54 -5.11 -24.17 14.20
CA HIS A 54 -6.04 -24.82 15.13
C HIS A 54 -7.14 -23.82 15.55
N ALA A 55 -8.34 -24.04 15.01
CA ALA A 55 -9.70 -23.94 15.58
C ALA A 55 -10.20 -22.77 16.49
N ALA A 56 -9.39 -21.83 16.98
CA ALA A 56 -9.89 -20.70 17.79
C ALA A 56 -9.98 -19.41 16.97
N THR A 57 -11.18 -18.92 16.66
CA THR A 57 -11.36 -17.56 16.10
C THR A 57 -11.24 -16.54 17.22
N VAL A 58 -10.01 -16.14 17.53
CA VAL A 58 -9.73 -15.09 18.52
C VAL A 58 -10.08 -13.73 17.91
N PRO A 59 -10.96 -12.92 18.54
CA PRO A 59 -11.40 -11.65 17.97
C PRO A 59 -10.30 -10.60 18.05
N SER A 60 -10.09 -9.90 16.93
CA SER A 60 -9.19 -8.75 16.86
C SER A 60 -9.57 -7.71 17.91
N GLN A 61 -8.59 -7.36 18.72
CA GLN A 61 -8.63 -6.23 19.64
C GLN A 61 -7.82 -5.05 19.10
N GLY A 62 -7.01 -5.25 18.05
CA GLY A 62 -6.18 -4.20 17.44
C GLY A 62 -6.96 -3.18 16.61
N SER A 63 -6.40 -2.00 16.49
CA SER A 63 -6.81 -0.89 15.63
C SER A 63 -6.00 -0.92 14.33
N ALA A 64 -6.56 -0.32 13.28
CA ALA A 64 -5.83 -0.16 12.03
C ALA A 64 -4.85 1.03 12.07
N THR A 65 -5.07 2.02 12.94
CA THR A 65 -4.37 3.32 12.87
C THR A 65 -3.74 3.75 14.19
N GLN A 66 -4.10 3.11 15.29
CA GLN A 66 -3.60 3.43 16.64
C GLN A 66 -2.55 2.40 17.06
N LEU A 67 -1.73 2.75 18.05
CA LEU A 67 -0.79 1.81 18.65
C LEU A 67 -1.50 0.95 19.69
N ASP A 68 -1.50 -0.36 19.52
CA ASP A 68 -2.01 -1.34 20.47
C ASP A 68 -0.87 -2.16 21.10
N VAL A 69 -0.82 -2.14 22.44
CA VAL A 69 0.25 -2.77 23.24
C VAL A 69 -0.34 -3.86 24.14
N GLY A 70 0.19 -5.06 23.99
CA GLY A 70 -0.11 -6.21 24.84
C GLY A 70 1.07 -6.62 25.72
N ASN A 71 0.79 -7.20 26.88
CA ASN A 71 1.75 -8.01 27.62
C ASN A 71 1.13 -9.32 28.09
N TRP A 72 1.94 -10.37 28.18
CA TRP A 72 1.46 -11.69 28.56
C TRP A 72 2.58 -12.53 29.20
N ASN A 73 2.38 -12.99 30.43
CA ASN A 73 3.12 -14.12 30.97
C ASN A 73 2.59 -15.39 30.27
N VAL A 74 3.46 -16.11 29.55
CA VAL A 74 3.05 -17.26 28.73
C VAL A 74 3.30 -18.62 29.42
N GLU A 75 3.55 -18.60 30.74
CA GLU A 75 3.72 -19.77 31.63
C GLU A 75 4.74 -20.80 31.11
N TRP A 76 6.00 -20.69 31.55
CA TRP A 76 7.04 -21.67 31.22
C TRP A 76 7.16 -22.04 29.73
N PHE A 77 6.96 -21.08 28.84
CA PHE A 77 6.80 -21.33 27.40
C PHE A 77 8.02 -22.00 26.77
N GLY A 78 7.83 -23.22 26.29
CA GLY A 78 8.91 -24.03 25.71
C GLY A 78 9.59 -24.98 26.71
N ASP A 79 9.11 -25.09 27.95
CA ASP A 79 9.58 -26.06 28.94
C ASP A 79 8.66 -27.29 29.06
N THR A 80 9.24 -28.48 28.97
CA THR A 80 8.47 -29.74 28.95
C THR A 80 8.03 -30.25 30.34
N GLY A 81 8.42 -29.59 31.43
CA GLY A 81 8.28 -30.13 32.79
C GLY A 81 7.50 -29.27 33.79
N THR A 82 7.40 -27.97 33.56
CA THR A 82 6.89 -27.00 34.55
C THR A 82 5.68 -26.19 34.09
N GLY A 83 5.42 -26.14 32.78
CA GLY A 83 4.22 -25.52 32.19
C GLY A 83 3.16 -26.54 31.72
N PRO A 84 2.24 -26.10 30.85
CA PRO A 84 1.28 -26.97 30.18
C PRO A 84 1.93 -28.20 29.54
N THR A 85 1.48 -29.40 29.92
CA THR A 85 2.10 -30.68 29.50
C THR A 85 2.19 -30.93 27.98
N ASN A 86 1.42 -30.22 27.17
CA ASN A 86 1.44 -30.33 25.71
C ASN A 86 2.03 -29.07 25.07
N GLU A 87 3.36 -29.05 24.94
CA GLU A 87 4.13 -27.93 24.38
C GLU A 87 3.69 -27.51 22.97
N ALA A 88 3.38 -28.46 22.09
CA ALA A 88 2.95 -28.14 20.74
C ALA A 88 1.60 -27.42 20.73
N LEU A 89 0.70 -27.81 21.65
CA LEU A 89 -0.58 -27.15 21.83
C LEU A 89 -0.41 -25.77 22.47
N GLN A 90 0.45 -25.64 23.49
CA GLN A 90 0.76 -24.35 24.12
C GLN A 90 1.29 -23.35 23.09
N GLN A 91 2.29 -23.75 22.30
CA GLN A 91 2.87 -22.91 21.25
C GLN A 91 1.86 -22.51 20.18
N ALA A 92 0.97 -23.43 19.78
CA ALA A 92 -0.11 -23.12 18.86
C ALA A 92 -1.12 -22.13 19.46
N ASN A 93 -1.56 -22.34 20.69
CA ASN A 93 -2.52 -21.47 21.37
C ASN A 93 -1.95 -20.07 21.59
N VAL A 94 -0.70 -19.95 22.05
CA VAL A 94 -0.04 -18.65 22.25
C VAL A 94 0.07 -17.89 20.92
N ARG A 95 0.50 -18.56 19.84
CA ARG A 95 0.54 -17.96 18.50
C ARG A 95 -0.84 -17.48 18.06
N ASP A 96 -1.86 -18.31 18.19
CA ASP A 96 -3.20 -18.02 17.67
C ASP A 96 -3.88 -16.90 18.49
N VAL A 97 -3.65 -16.83 19.80
CA VAL A 97 -4.08 -15.71 20.65
C VAL A 97 -3.40 -14.41 20.26
N MET A 98 -2.07 -14.41 20.12
CA MET A 98 -1.33 -13.19 19.75
C MET A 98 -1.69 -12.69 18.35
N ALA A 99 -1.74 -13.60 17.38
CA ALA A 99 -2.08 -13.29 15.99
C ALA A 99 -3.54 -12.81 15.86
N GLY A 100 -4.47 -13.49 16.53
CA GLY A 100 -5.89 -13.16 16.44
C GLY A 100 -6.27 -11.90 17.23
N ALA A 101 -5.65 -11.64 18.39
CA ALA A 101 -5.84 -10.38 19.12
C ALA A 101 -5.31 -9.18 18.33
N ASN A 102 -4.33 -9.39 17.43
CA ASN A 102 -3.90 -8.42 16.43
C ASN A 102 -3.28 -7.13 17.04
N MET A 103 -2.51 -7.25 18.13
CA MET A 103 -1.75 -6.13 18.71
C MET A 103 -0.51 -5.78 17.89
N ASP A 104 0.02 -4.56 18.05
CA ASP A 104 1.23 -4.12 17.35
C ASP A 104 2.51 -4.52 18.08
N VAL A 105 2.46 -4.53 19.41
CA VAL A 105 3.59 -4.86 20.28
C VAL A 105 3.13 -5.79 21.39
N TRP A 106 3.97 -6.76 21.72
CA TRP A 106 3.80 -7.74 22.79
C TRP A 106 5.04 -7.80 23.66
N GLY A 107 4.89 -7.55 24.96
CA GLY A 107 5.86 -7.90 25.98
C GLY A 107 5.55 -9.29 26.56
N LEU A 108 6.46 -10.25 26.40
CA LEU A 108 6.27 -11.61 26.91
C LEU A 108 7.13 -11.86 28.15
N SER A 109 6.58 -12.62 29.11
CA SER A 109 7.30 -13.15 30.26
C SER A 109 7.24 -14.68 30.28
N GLU A 110 8.19 -15.29 30.99
CA GLU A 110 8.32 -16.75 31.12
C GLU A 110 8.60 -17.52 29.82
N VAL A 111 9.35 -16.92 28.91
CA VAL A 111 9.85 -17.63 27.74
C VAL A 111 11.08 -18.45 28.14
N VAL A 112 10.99 -19.78 28.12
CA VAL A 112 12.08 -20.65 28.57
C VAL A 112 12.96 -21.11 27.40
N SER A 113 12.35 -21.48 26.28
CA SER A 113 13.07 -22.00 25.11
C SER A 113 13.23 -20.95 24.01
N THR A 114 14.48 -20.62 23.67
CA THR A 114 14.80 -19.81 22.49
C THR A 114 14.26 -20.43 21.20
N SER A 115 14.26 -21.76 21.10
CA SER A 115 13.72 -22.46 19.92
C SER A 115 12.20 -22.31 19.81
N ALA A 116 11.48 -22.42 20.94
CA ALA A 116 10.03 -22.20 20.96
C ALA A 116 9.69 -20.75 20.60
N PHE A 117 10.43 -19.78 21.15
CA PHE A 117 10.28 -18.36 20.80
C PHE A 117 10.48 -18.10 19.30
N ASN A 118 11.55 -18.62 18.71
CA ASN A 118 11.81 -18.45 17.28
C ASN A 118 10.71 -19.10 16.42
N THR A 119 10.16 -20.22 16.87
CA THR A 119 9.01 -20.90 16.22
C THR A 119 7.75 -20.04 16.32
N LEU A 120 7.48 -19.45 17.48
CA LEU A 120 6.35 -18.53 17.70
C LEU A 120 6.43 -17.33 16.74
N VAL A 121 7.57 -16.62 16.72
CA VAL A 121 7.75 -15.42 15.88
C VAL A 121 7.68 -15.77 14.39
N SER A 122 8.33 -16.85 13.95
CA SER A 122 8.25 -17.29 12.55
C SER A 122 6.84 -17.76 12.14
N GLY A 123 6.03 -18.22 13.10
CA GLY A 123 4.63 -18.56 12.92
C GLY A 123 3.68 -17.36 12.83
N MET A 124 4.16 -16.13 13.02
CA MET A 124 3.37 -14.89 12.93
C MET A 124 3.93 -13.98 11.82
N PRO A 125 3.55 -14.20 10.54
CA PRO A 125 4.01 -13.38 9.43
C PRO A 125 3.74 -11.88 9.67
N GLY A 126 4.74 -11.03 9.39
CA GLY A 126 4.68 -9.59 9.66
C GLY A 126 5.14 -9.18 11.05
N PHE A 127 5.43 -10.12 11.94
CA PHE A 127 6.06 -9.85 13.23
C PHE A 127 7.56 -10.18 13.22
N THR A 128 8.27 -9.51 14.10
CA THR A 128 9.66 -9.80 14.49
C THR A 128 9.76 -9.73 16.01
N GLY A 129 10.84 -10.23 16.60
CA GLY A 129 10.98 -10.22 18.04
C GLY A 129 12.39 -10.47 18.53
N VAL A 130 12.62 -10.09 19.79
CA VAL A 130 13.91 -10.20 20.47
C VAL A 130 13.69 -10.77 21.86
N LEU A 131 14.34 -11.90 22.12
CA LEU A 131 14.39 -12.54 23.42
C LEU A 131 15.55 -11.98 24.25
N ALA A 132 15.40 -11.93 25.58
CA ALA A 132 16.38 -11.32 26.48
C ALA A 132 17.82 -11.86 26.37
N ASN A 133 18.00 -13.14 26.03
CA ASN A 133 19.31 -13.77 25.85
C ASN A 133 19.90 -13.61 24.45
N ASN A 134 19.20 -12.93 23.53
CA ASN A 134 19.71 -12.72 22.17
C ASN A 134 21.02 -11.90 22.22
N PRO A 135 22.07 -12.27 21.47
CA PRO A 135 23.34 -11.55 21.46
C PRO A 135 23.25 -10.05 21.13
N ILE A 136 22.19 -9.59 20.48
CA ILE A 136 21.97 -8.15 20.21
C ILE A 136 21.56 -7.38 21.47
N VAL A 137 21.05 -8.07 22.49
CA VAL A 137 20.70 -7.48 23.78
C VAL A 137 21.98 -7.29 24.57
N THR A 138 22.34 -6.04 24.83
CA THR A 138 23.53 -5.73 25.64
C THR A 138 23.38 -6.36 27.02
N ASN A 139 24.38 -7.15 27.43
CA ASN A 139 24.40 -8.00 28.64
C ASN A 139 23.37 -9.13 28.67
N GLY A 140 22.59 -9.37 27.61
CA GLY A 140 21.54 -10.40 27.55
C GLY A 140 22.03 -11.79 27.97
N PRO A 141 22.97 -12.40 27.21
CA PRO A 141 23.52 -13.74 27.52
C PRO A 141 24.16 -13.89 28.91
N GLN A 142 24.53 -12.78 29.58
CA GLN A 142 25.13 -12.81 30.91
C GLN A 142 24.08 -13.04 32.01
N TYR A 143 22.89 -12.48 31.85
CA TYR A 143 21.81 -12.54 32.85
C TYR A 143 20.73 -13.55 32.48
N TYR A 144 20.57 -13.83 31.19
CA TYR A 144 19.59 -14.77 30.67
C TYR A 144 20.32 -15.85 29.88
N SER A 145 20.10 -17.12 30.22
CA SER A 145 20.74 -18.25 29.55
C SER A 145 19.76 -19.36 29.19
N ASP A 146 20.17 -20.24 28.29
CA ASP A 146 19.43 -21.48 27.97
C ASP A 146 20.01 -22.71 28.71
N PHE A 147 21.11 -22.55 29.45
CA PHE A 147 21.87 -23.69 29.97
C PHE A 147 21.14 -24.50 31.05
N SER A 148 20.19 -23.90 31.76
CA SER A 148 19.41 -24.58 32.80
C SER A 148 18.06 -25.10 32.33
N ASN A 149 17.56 -24.70 31.15
CA ASN A 149 16.15 -24.84 30.74
C ASN A 149 15.13 -24.45 31.84
N ALA A 150 15.54 -23.64 32.81
CA ALA A 150 14.69 -23.18 33.91
C ALA A 150 14.62 -21.64 33.98
N GLU A 151 15.37 -20.96 33.11
CA GLU A 151 15.45 -19.51 33.10
C GLU A 151 14.28 -18.92 32.31
N GLN A 152 13.41 -18.21 33.03
CA GLN A 152 12.24 -17.51 32.49
C GLN A 152 12.66 -16.17 31.88
N LYS A 153 12.83 -16.13 30.56
CA LYS A 153 13.26 -14.93 29.83
C LYS A 153 12.07 -14.04 29.52
N VAL A 154 12.34 -12.74 29.40
CA VAL A 154 11.40 -11.77 28.83
C VAL A 154 11.69 -11.55 27.35
N ALA A 155 10.67 -11.16 26.58
CA ALA A 155 10.84 -10.85 25.16
C ALA A 155 9.99 -9.66 24.73
N LEU A 156 10.39 -9.01 23.64
CA LEU A 156 9.55 -8.09 22.89
C LEU A 156 9.28 -8.67 21.51
N VAL A 157 8.02 -8.72 21.10
CA VAL A 157 7.57 -9.09 19.77
C VAL A 157 6.77 -7.92 19.22
N TRP A 158 7.03 -7.48 17.99
CA TRP A 158 6.32 -6.36 17.38
C TRP A 158 6.16 -6.54 15.89
N ARG A 159 5.23 -5.78 15.30
CA ARG A 159 5.08 -5.74 13.85
C ARG A 159 6.30 -5.13 13.21
N SER A 160 6.97 -5.89 12.35
CA SER A 160 8.23 -5.46 11.71
C SER A 160 8.06 -4.20 10.85
N SER A 161 6.85 -3.97 10.37
CA SER A 161 6.46 -2.82 9.59
C SER A 161 6.29 -1.54 10.43
N MET A 162 5.99 -1.65 11.73
CA MET A 162 5.68 -0.52 12.61
C MET A 162 6.94 0.27 12.98
N ALA A 163 8.01 -0.46 13.29
CA ALA A 163 9.24 0.11 13.78
C ALA A 163 10.43 -0.85 13.60
N SER A 164 11.62 -0.26 13.58
CA SER A 164 12.90 -0.97 13.63
C SER A 164 13.51 -0.90 15.03
N LEU A 165 14.24 -1.93 15.41
CA LEU A 165 14.98 -1.94 16.69
C LEU A 165 16.18 -1.00 16.60
N VAL A 166 16.28 -0.05 17.54
CA VAL A 166 17.45 0.84 17.71
C VAL A 166 18.44 0.25 18.69
N SER A 167 17.96 -0.22 19.84
CA SER A 167 18.80 -0.78 20.89
C SER A 167 18.01 -1.75 21.77
N ALA A 168 18.70 -2.74 22.32
CA ALA A 168 18.19 -3.57 23.40
C ALA A 168 19.28 -3.78 24.46
N LYS A 169 18.92 -3.71 25.75
CA LYS A 169 19.86 -3.90 26.86
C LYS A 169 19.17 -4.40 28.12
N VAL A 170 19.85 -5.24 28.88
CA VAL A 170 19.47 -5.56 30.26
C VAL A 170 19.78 -4.35 31.14
N ILE A 171 18.79 -3.89 31.91
CA ILE A 171 18.92 -2.73 32.82
C ILE A 171 18.84 -3.18 34.27
N LEU A 172 19.18 -2.29 35.22
CA LEU A 172 19.09 -2.55 36.66
C LEU A 172 19.86 -3.80 37.11
N THR A 173 20.98 -4.11 36.46
CA THR A 173 21.78 -5.32 36.71
C THR A 173 22.33 -5.41 38.14
N SER A 174 22.52 -4.28 38.82
CA SER A 174 22.88 -4.25 40.25
C SER A 174 21.74 -4.68 41.18
N GLN A 175 20.51 -4.74 40.67
CA GLN A 175 19.31 -5.17 41.37
C GLN A 175 18.88 -6.59 40.97
N ASN A 176 19.74 -7.34 40.30
CA ASN A 176 19.46 -8.69 39.80
C ASN A 176 18.74 -9.58 40.83
N SER A 177 19.23 -9.61 42.08
CA SER A 177 18.62 -10.40 43.16
C SER A 177 17.20 -9.95 43.52
N ASN A 178 16.94 -8.63 43.47
CA ASN A 178 15.63 -8.06 43.78
C ASN A 178 14.60 -8.39 42.68
N PHE A 179 15.07 -8.60 41.45
CA PHE A 179 14.30 -9.14 40.33
C PHE A 179 14.38 -10.68 40.22
N ALA A 180 14.75 -11.39 41.29
CA ALA A 180 14.82 -12.85 41.31
C ALA A 180 15.74 -13.48 40.25
N GLY A 181 16.80 -12.78 39.84
CA GLY A 181 17.70 -13.21 38.77
C GLY A 181 17.29 -12.75 37.37
N ARG A 182 16.15 -12.05 37.24
CA ARG A 182 15.55 -11.65 35.96
C ARG A 182 15.43 -10.13 35.82
N PRO A 183 16.55 -9.40 35.71
CA PRO A 183 16.55 -7.95 35.62
C PRO A 183 15.82 -7.50 34.35
N PRO A 184 15.06 -6.39 34.37
CA PRO A 184 14.26 -5.96 33.21
C PRO A 184 15.09 -5.74 31.95
N VAL A 185 14.45 -5.89 30.79
CA VAL A 185 15.07 -5.63 29.50
C VAL A 185 14.40 -4.44 28.85
N GLU A 186 15.22 -3.48 28.44
CA GLU A 186 14.81 -2.29 27.71
C GLU A 186 15.03 -2.49 26.21
N PHE A 187 14.04 -2.12 25.42
CA PHE A 187 14.04 -2.11 23.97
C PHE A 187 13.63 -0.73 23.47
N THR A 188 14.40 -0.15 22.56
CA THR A 188 14.04 1.10 21.89
C THR A 188 13.66 0.80 20.45
N LEU A 189 12.43 1.13 20.08
CA LEU A 189 11.89 0.96 18.73
C LEU A 189 11.75 2.34 18.05
N ARG A 190 12.28 2.46 16.83
CA ARG A 190 12.13 3.66 15.99
C ARG A 190 11.18 3.42 14.85
N GLY A 191 10.12 4.21 14.80
CA GLY A 191 9.10 4.18 13.76
C GLY A 191 8.57 5.58 13.47
N THR A 192 7.58 5.68 12.58
CA THR A 192 6.87 6.95 12.34
C THR A 192 5.55 6.91 13.10
N PHE A 193 5.40 7.81 14.06
CA PHE A 193 4.26 7.93 14.95
C PHE A 193 3.78 9.39 14.94
N ASP A 194 2.48 9.60 14.76
CA ASP A 194 1.87 10.93 14.59
C ASP A 194 2.53 11.75 13.46
N GLY A 195 2.87 11.08 12.35
CA GLY A 195 3.50 11.71 11.19
C GLY A 195 4.96 12.13 11.38
N ALA A 196 5.59 11.77 12.50
CA ALA A 196 7.00 12.07 12.79
C ALA A 196 7.77 10.80 13.16
N THR A 197 9.07 10.75 12.83
CA THR A 197 9.96 9.70 13.33
C THR A 197 10.15 9.86 14.84
N ARG A 198 9.87 8.81 15.62
CA ARG A 198 10.01 8.80 17.09
C ARG A 198 10.60 7.48 17.58
N ASP A 199 11.24 7.57 18.74
CA ASP A 199 11.68 6.42 19.52
C ASP A 199 10.68 6.15 20.62
N LEU A 200 10.13 4.95 20.66
CA LEU A 200 9.33 4.44 21.77
C LEU A 200 10.18 3.44 22.56
N VAL A 201 10.22 3.59 23.88
CA VAL A 201 10.98 2.71 24.78
C VAL A 201 10.03 1.73 25.45
N PHE A 202 10.29 0.44 25.31
CA PHE A 202 9.57 -0.63 25.98
C PHE A 202 10.50 -1.31 26.99
N ILE A 203 10.09 -1.34 28.26
CA ILE A 203 10.77 -2.12 29.30
C ILE A 203 9.87 -3.30 29.64
N VAL A 204 10.36 -4.51 29.41
CA VAL A 204 9.65 -5.75 29.75
C VAL A 204 10.23 -6.31 31.05
N LEU A 205 9.36 -6.62 32.01
CA LEU A 205 9.75 -7.17 33.30
C LEU A 205 8.91 -8.39 33.70
N HIS A 206 9.52 -9.23 34.52
CA HIS A 206 8.85 -10.29 35.28
C HIS A 206 9.38 -10.21 36.71
N ALA A 207 8.63 -9.54 37.58
CA ALA A 207 9.05 -9.23 38.95
C ALA A 207 9.12 -10.47 39.85
N LYS A 208 9.63 -10.30 41.08
CA LYS A 208 9.68 -11.39 42.07
C LYS A 208 8.25 -11.86 42.40
N ALA A 209 7.96 -13.12 42.11
CA ALA A 209 6.70 -13.77 42.43
C ALA A 209 6.48 -14.08 43.92
N GLY A 210 5.21 -14.28 44.29
CA GLY A 210 4.77 -14.78 45.61
C GLY A 210 4.24 -13.70 46.55
N SER A 211 3.38 -14.10 47.49
CA SER A 211 2.68 -13.23 48.45
C SER A 211 3.35 -13.15 49.84
N THR A 212 4.59 -13.64 49.97
CA THR A 212 5.30 -13.63 51.25
C THR A 212 5.95 -12.27 51.54
N GLN A 213 6.28 -12.03 52.81
CA GLN A 213 7.05 -10.85 53.20
C GLN A 213 8.42 -10.79 52.51
N ASP A 214 9.05 -11.95 52.29
CA ASP A 214 10.34 -12.02 51.57
C ASP A 214 10.21 -11.59 50.10
N ALA A 215 9.11 -11.95 49.44
CA ALA A 215 8.85 -11.49 48.08
C ALA A 215 8.64 -9.97 48.04
N LEU A 216 7.87 -9.42 48.99
CA LEU A 216 7.67 -7.98 49.14
C LEU A 216 8.99 -7.24 49.43
N ASN A 217 9.87 -7.81 50.26
CA ASN A 217 11.19 -7.26 50.57
C ASN A 217 12.12 -7.18 49.35
N LEU A 218 11.86 -7.97 48.31
CA LEU A 218 12.57 -7.90 47.03
C LEU A 218 11.87 -6.94 46.04
N ARG A 219 10.53 -6.96 45.96
CA ARG A 219 9.76 -6.06 45.07
C ARG A 219 9.92 -4.58 45.44
N ASN A 220 9.98 -4.25 46.73
CA ASN A 220 10.14 -2.86 47.19
C ASN A 220 11.41 -2.17 46.65
N PRO A 221 12.64 -2.69 46.87
CA PRO A 221 13.84 -2.07 46.31
C PRO A 221 13.91 -2.18 44.78
N ALA A 222 13.36 -3.24 44.16
CA ALA A 222 13.25 -3.34 42.71
C ALA A 222 12.40 -2.20 42.12
N SER A 223 11.23 -1.94 42.70
CA SER A 223 10.33 -0.84 42.33
C SER A 223 11.00 0.53 42.49
N GLN A 224 11.70 0.74 43.61
CA GLN A 224 12.44 1.99 43.85
C GLN A 224 13.54 2.20 42.80
N ALA A 225 14.32 1.17 42.49
CA ALA A 225 15.38 1.26 41.51
C ALA A 225 14.86 1.50 40.08
N LEU A 226 13.77 0.83 39.70
CA LEU A 226 13.10 1.09 38.41
C LEU A 226 12.62 2.53 38.34
N LYS A 227 12.00 3.04 39.42
CA LYS A 227 11.57 4.43 39.49
C LYS A 227 12.75 5.40 39.33
N SER A 228 13.83 5.19 40.09
CA SER A 228 15.04 6.03 39.97
C SER A 228 15.66 5.99 38.58
N TYR A 229 15.66 4.81 37.94
CA TYR A 229 16.14 4.67 36.56
C TYR A 229 15.29 5.46 35.57
N LEU A 230 13.96 5.35 35.66
CA LEU A 230 13.05 6.11 34.82
C LEU A 230 13.16 7.63 35.09
N ASP A 231 13.25 8.04 36.36
CA ASP A 231 13.42 9.45 36.79
C ASP A 231 14.71 10.08 36.25
N SER A 232 15.80 9.32 36.21
CA SER A 232 17.11 9.82 35.78
C SER A 232 17.37 9.69 34.28
N THR A 233 16.91 8.58 33.67
CA THR A 233 17.25 8.22 32.29
C THR A 233 16.24 8.75 31.29
N TYR A 234 14.96 8.77 31.66
CA TYR A 234 13.86 9.08 30.76
C TYR A 234 12.98 10.23 31.27
N PRO A 235 13.52 11.44 31.49
CA PRO A 235 12.77 12.57 32.02
C PRO A 235 11.58 12.98 31.14
N THR A 236 11.65 12.75 29.82
CA THR A 236 10.71 13.30 28.83
C THR A 236 10.41 12.37 27.65
N GLN A 237 10.67 11.06 27.80
CA GLN A 237 10.60 10.10 26.69
C GLN A 237 9.30 9.28 26.76
N ASP A 238 8.87 8.80 25.60
CA ASP A 238 7.75 7.89 25.48
C ASP A 238 8.17 6.49 25.98
N VAL A 239 7.87 6.17 27.25
CA VAL A 239 8.24 4.89 27.87
C VAL A 239 7.01 4.09 28.31
N PHE A 240 7.00 2.83 27.93
CA PHE A 240 6.08 1.79 28.35
C PHE A 240 6.84 0.79 29.22
N VAL A 241 6.33 0.49 30.41
CA VAL A 241 6.82 -0.63 31.23
C VAL A 241 5.71 -1.65 31.35
N ILE A 242 5.93 -2.83 30.80
CA ILE A 242 4.88 -3.85 30.59
C ILE A 242 5.38 -5.22 31.06
N GLY A 243 4.45 -6.08 31.52
CA GLY A 243 4.78 -7.45 31.91
C GLY A 243 4.05 -7.91 33.16
N ASP A 244 4.63 -8.91 33.82
CA ASP A 244 4.11 -9.47 35.06
C ASP A 244 4.80 -8.81 36.27
N TRP A 245 4.05 -7.95 36.95
CA TRP A 245 4.53 -7.19 38.10
C TRP A 245 4.43 -7.98 39.41
N ASN A 246 3.73 -9.13 39.41
CA ASN A 246 3.61 -10.01 40.58
C ASN A 246 3.15 -9.32 41.88
N ASP A 247 2.50 -8.17 41.76
CA ASP A 247 1.84 -7.46 42.84
C ASP A 247 0.82 -6.51 42.22
N ASP A 248 -0.26 -6.23 42.95
CA ASP A 248 -1.27 -5.29 42.50
C ASP A 248 -0.80 -3.84 42.78
N VAL A 249 -1.39 -2.87 42.11
CA VAL A 249 -1.06 -1.44 42.23
C VAL A 249 -1.94 -0.70 43.23
N ASP A 250 -3.07 -1.28 43.65
CA ASP A 250 -3.94 -0.68 44.67
C ASP A 250 -3.57 -1.14 46.09
N THR A 251 -3.45 -2.44 46.33
CA THR A 251 -3.06 -3.07 47.60
C THR A 251 -2.11 -4.23 47.34
N SER A 252 -1.11 -4.46 48.19
CA SER A 252 -0.21 -5.58 47.92
C SER A 252 -0.90 -6.93 48.08
N ILE A 253 -0.55 -7.89 47.23
CA ILE A 253 -0.91 -9.30 47.36
C ILE A 253 -0.28 -9.94 48.61
N THR A 254 0.73 -9.30 49.20
CA THR A 254 1.25 -9.62 50.53
C THR A 254 0.33 -9.00 51.58
N THR A 255 -0.57 -9.82 52.14
CA THR A 255 -1.66 -9.40 53.03
C THR A 255 -1.25 -8.36 54.07
N GLY A 256 -2.01 -7.26 54.15
CA GLY A 256 -1.82 -6.19 55.13
C GLY A 256 -0.75 -5.15 54.78
N ASN A 257 -0.15 -5.22 53.58
CA ASN A 257 0.87 -4.28 53.15
C ASN A 257 0.38 -3.37 52.00
N ALA A 258 0.98 -2.18 51.92
CA ALA A 258 0.81 -1.31 50.77
C ALA A 258 1.54 -1.90 49.54
N SER A 259 1.02 -1.63 48.34
CA SER A 259 1.66 -2.02 47.09
C SER A 259 3.10 -1.48 47.00
N PRO A 260 4.09 -2.29 46.56
CA PRO A 260 5.45 -1.81 46.27
C PRO A 260 5.47 -0.75 45.14
N TYR A 261 4.37 -0.62 44.39
CA TYR A 261 4.22 0.29 43.25
C TYR A 261 3.48 1.59 43.61
N ALA A 262 3.16 1.80 44.90
CA ALA A 262 2.59 3.04 45.39
C ALA A 262 3.48 4.27 45.08
N ASN A 263 4.80 4.08 44.96
CA ASN A 263 5.75 5.12 44.54
C ASN A 263 5.51 5.65 43.11
N PHE A 264 4.93 4.83 42.22
CA PHE A 264 4.48 5.23 40.89
C PHE A 264 3.05 5.76 40.93
N VAL A 265 2.14 5.03 41.58
CA VAL A 265 0.71 5.39 41.67
C VAL A 265 0.50 6.78 42.29
N ASN A 266 1.29 7.11 43.32
CA ASN A 266 1.19 8.40 44.00
C ASN A 266 1.86 9.54 43.22
N ASN A 267 2.64 9.25 42.18
CA ASN A 267 3.32 10.25 41.34
C ASN A 267 2.62 10.39 39.98
N THR A 268 1.35 10.80 40.03
CA THR A 268 0.49 10.97 38.85
C THR A 268 0.95 12.10 37.92
N ALA A 269 1.82 13.00 38.40
CA ALA A 269 2.43 14.03 37.57
C ALA A 269 3.36 13.45 36.50
N ARG A 270 3.91 12.25 36.73
CA ARG A 270 4.91 11.62 35.87
C ARG A 270 4.51 10.24 35.36
N TYR A 271 3.59 9.58 36.02
CA TYR A 271 3.26 8.20 35.72
C TYR A 271 1.77 7.94 35.70
N GLY A 272 1.36 6.98 34.87
CA GLY A 272 0.01 6.45 34.85
C GLY A 272 0.02 4.95 34.61
N PHE A 273 -0.88 4.24 35.29
CA PHE A 273 -1.17 2.84 35.02
C PHE A 273 -2.52 2.74 34.29
N PRO A 274 -2.55 2.51 32.97
CA PRO A 274 -3.79 2.21 32.23
C PRO A 274 -4.64 1.13 32.88
N THR A 275 -3.98 0.15 33.50
CA THR A 275 -4.57 -1.03 34.13
C THR A 275 -5.10 -0.79 35.54
N ARG A 276 -4.82 0.37 36.16
CA ARG A 276 -5.23 0.65 37.54
C ARG A 276 -6.75 0.56 37.75
N ALA A 277 -7.53 0.92 36.75
CA ALA A 277 -8.98 0.81 36.83
C ALA A 277 -9.47 -0.64 36.95
N LEU A 278 -8.72 -1.61 36.40
CA LEU A 278 -9.03 -3.04 36.47
C LEU A 278 -8.70 -3.60 37.86
N SER A 279 -7.52 -3.23 38.38
CA SER A 279 -7.08 -3.46 39.76
C SER A 279 -8.13 -2.99 40.78
N LEU A 280 -8.50 -1.70 40.73
CA LEU A 280 -9.53 -1.14 41.62
C LEU A 280 -10.92 -1.79 41.49
N ALA A 281 -11.20 -2.40 40.34
CA ALA A 281 -12.45 -3.13 40.09
C ALA A 281 -12.39 -4.60 40.54
N GLY A 282 -11.27 -5.07 41.08
CA GLY A 282 -11.06 -6.46 41.50
C GLY A 282 -11.06 -7.44 40.34
N VAL A 283 -10.62 -7.01 39.16
CA VAL A 283 -10.46 -7.89 37.99
C VAL A 283 -9.21 -8.74 38.20
N ALA A 284 -9.29 -10.05 37.99
CA ALA A 284 -8.11 -10.91 38.00
C ALA A 284 -7.36 -10.84 36.66
N SER A 285 -6.02 -10.77 36.72
CA SER A 285 -5.18 -10.96 35.52
C SER A 285 -4.73 -12.41 35.31
N THR A 286 -5.17 -13.33 36.18
CA THR A 286 -4.86 -14.77 36.10
C THR A 286 -6.12 -15.62 36.19
N THR A 287 -5.99 -16.90 35.87
CA THR A 287 -7.07 -17.90 35.90
C THR A 287 -7.42 -18.39 37.31
N GLY A 288 -6.48 -18.31 38.26
CA GLY A 288 -6.59 -18.91 39.59
C GLY A 288 -6.32 -17.98 40.77
N PHE A 289 -5.80 -16.77 40.51
CA PHE A 289 -5.46 -15.78 41.53
C PHE A 289 -6.29 -14.49 41.32
N PRO A 290 -6.95 -13.96 42.36
CA PRO A 290 -8.00 -12.94 42.19
C PRO A 290 -7.50 -11.53 41.92
N ASP A 291 -6.23 -11.23 42.21
CA ASP A 291 -5.67 -9.88 42.05
C ASP A 291 -5.22 -9.60 40.61
N PHE A 292 -5.04 -8.32 40.28
CA PHE A 292 -4.53 -7.89 38.99
C PHE A 292 -3.01 -7.67 39.12
N ILE A 293 -2.19 -8.59 38.62
CA ILE A 293 -0.72 -8.54 38.80
C ILE A 293 0.05 -8.26 37.49
N ASP A 294 -0.63 -8.25 36.35
CA ASP A 294 -0.02 -8.01 35.03
C ASP A 294 -0.25 -6.56 34.55
N HIS A 295 0.63 -5.64 34.95
CA HIS A 295 0.41 -4.22 34.68
C HIS A 295 1.13 -3.67 33.44
N GLN A 296 0.55 -2.58 32.94
CA GLN A 296 1.21 -1.60 32.08
C GLN A 296 1.35 -0.27 32.84
N LEU A 297 2.55 0.27 32.87
CA LEU A 297 2.92 1.60 33.38
C LEU A 297 3.40 2.47 32.22
N ASN A 298 2.94 3.72 32.19
CA ASN A 298 3.32 4.74 31.22
C ASN A 298 4.02 5.90 31.91
N THR A 299 4.98 6.54 31.22
CA THR A 299 5.34 7.93 31.52
C THR A 299 4.22 8.90 31.15
N ASN A 300 4.26 10.14 31.65
CA ASN A 300 3.23 11.15 31.40
C ASN A 300 3.07 11.48 29.91
N GLU A 301 4.14 11.40 29.12
CA GLU A 301 4.13 11.58 27.67
C GLU A 301 3.22 10.55 26.99
N VAL A 302 3.41 9.27 27.32
CA VAL A 302 2.59 8.17 26.83
C VAL A 302 1.17 8.21 27.42
N ASN A 303 1.04 8.56 28.70
CA ASN A 303 -0.26 8.61 29.38
C ASN A 303 -1.19 9.66 28.75
N ALA A 304 -0.64 10.75 28.21
CA ALA A 304 -1.41 11.73 27.44
C ALA A 304 -2.00 11.15 26.13
N LYS A 305 -1.46 10.03 25.64
CA LYS A 305 -1.92 9.31 24.45
C LYS A 305 -2.80 8.11 24.77
N TYR A 306 -2.88 7.66 26.01
CA TYR A 306 -3.71 6.51 26.39
C TYR A 306 -5.18 6.74 26.02
N VAL A 307 -5.79 5.76 25.35
CA VAL A 307 -7.23 5.75 25.08
C VAL A 307 -7.94 5.28 26.35
N ALA A 308 -8.54 6.22 27.07
CA ALA A 308 -9.21 5.96 28.34
C ALA A 308 -10.23 4.81 28.23
N GLY A 309 -10.11 3.82 29.12
CA GLY A 309 -10.98 2.65 29.16
C GLY A 309 -10.63 1.54 28.17
N SER A 310 -9.55 1.66 27.40
CA SER A 310 -9.11 0.60 26.49
C SER A 310 -8.36 -0.55 27.17
N ALA A 311 -7.85 -0.35 28.40
CA ALA A 311 -7.15 -1.40 29.12
C ALA A 311 -8.08 -2.57 29.44
N THR A 312 -7.65 -3.80 29.18
CA THR A 312 -8.42 -5.02 29.49
C THR A 312 -7.51 -6.20 29.85
N ALA A 313 -7.97 -7.05 30.78
CA ALA A 313 -7.51 -8.43 30.87
C ALA A 313 -8.27 -9.25 29.82
N PHE A 314 -7.65 -9.48 28.67
CA PHE A 314 -8.25 -10.21 27.56
C PHE A 314 -8.55 -11.65 27.99
N GLN A 315 -9.66 -12.23 27.51
CA GLN A 315 -10.15 -13.52 27.99
C GLN A 315 -10.06 -14.61 26.91
N PRO A 316 -8.86 -15.10 26.55
CA PRO A 316 -8.69 -16.17 25.55
C PRO A 316 -9.46 -17.45 25.87
N GLN A 317 -9.76 -17.71 27.14
CA GLN A 317 -10.53 -18.89 27.58
C GLN A 317 -11.92 -19.02 26.95
N ALA A 318 -12.46 -17.93 26.39
CA ALA A 318 -13.70 -17.99 25.60
C ALA A 318 -13.51 -18.68 24.23
N TYR A 319 -12.26 -18.78 23.75
CA TYR A 319 -11.91 -19.27 22.41
C TYR A 319 -10.94 -20.45 22.45
N VAL A 320 -10.17 -20.59 23.53
CA VAL A 320 -9.18 -21.64 23.74
C VAL A 320 -9.69 -22.61 24.81
N ALA A 321 -10.00 -23.84 24.40
CA ALA A 321 -10.51 -24.87 25.30
C ALA A 321 -9.47 -25.25 26.34
N ASN A 322 -9.89 -25.34 27.62
CA ASN A 322 -9.02 -25.67 28.75
C ASN A 322 -7.79 -24.75 28.85
N TYR A 323 -7.98 -23.45 28.60
CA TYR A 323 -6.93 -22.45 28.51
C TYR A 323 -5.88 -22.55 29.63
N ALA A 324 -6.32 -22.56 30.89
CA ALA A 324 -5.46 -22.60 32.07
C ALA A 324 -4.50 -23.81 32.11
N SER A 325 -4.88 -24.96 31.53
CA SER A 325 -4.05 -26.17 31.54
C SER A 325 -3.32 -26.43 30.22
N THR A 326 -3.57 -25.62 29.19
CA THR A 326 -3.07 -25.84 27.82
C THR A 326 -2.30 -24.67 27.25
N THR A 327 -2.35 -23.50 27.89
CA THR A 327 -1.82 -22.25 27.33
C THR A 327 -1.06 -21.44 28.36
N SER A 328 -1.77 -20.89 29.34
CA SER A 328 -1.19 -20.09 30.41
C SER A 328 -2.20 -19.94 31.55
N ASP A 329 -1.70 -19.82 32.77
CA ASP A 329 -2.44 -19.39 33.95
C ASP A 329 -2.64 -17.87 34.03
N HIS A 330 -1.96 -17.06 33.21
CA HIS A 330 -2.14 -15.61 33.09
C HIS A 330 -2.95 -15.21 31.86
N TYR A 331 -3.75 -14.15 31.97
CA TYR A 331 -4.44 -13.53 30.84
C TYR A 331 -3.56 -12.47 30.15
N PRO A 332 -3.66 -12.31 28.82
CA PRO A 332 -3.04 -11.18 28.13
C PRO A 332 -3.65 -9.86 28.60
N VAL A 333 -2.82 -8.85 28.86
CA VAL A 333 -3.27 -7.50 29.21
C VAL A 333 -3.00 -6.55 28.05
N LEU A 334 -4.05 -5.91 27.57
CA LEU A 334 -4.03 -5.08 26.34
C LEU A 334 -4.36 -3.64 26.70
N ALA A 335 -3.78 -2.67 25.97
CA ALA A 335 -4.18 -1.27 26.02
C ALA A 335 -3.91 -0.57 24.67
N ARG A 336 -4.63 0.53 24.43
CA ARG A 336 -4.55 1.31 23.18
C ARG A 336 -4.10 2.74 23.41
N TYR A 337 -3.39 3.28 22.42
CA TYR A 337 -2.81 4.61 22.45
C TYR A 337 -3.05 5.37 21.14
N ASN A 338 -3.38 6.66 21.25
CA ASN A 338 -3.55 7.62 20.15
C ASN A 338 -2.20 8.06 19.53
N PHE A 339 -1.31 7.11 19.29
CA PHE A 339 -0.21 7.27 18.34
C PHE A 339 -0.73 6.82 16.98
N THR A 340 -0.76 7.74 16.02
CA THR A 340 -1.12 7.39 14.64
C THR A 340 0.06 6.66 14.01
N LEU A 341 -0.12 5.40 13.63
CA LEU A 341 0.93 4.61 12.98
C LEU A 341 1.15 5.13 11.56
N GLY A 342 2.31 5.74 11.34
CA GLY A 342 2.73 6.29 10.05
C GLY A 342 3.53 5.28 9.25
N GLY A 343 2.89 4.16 8.89
CA GLY A 343 3.50 3.11 8.08
C GLY A 343 3.71 1.82 8.87
N GLY A 344 2.92 0.81 8.48
CA GLY A 344 3.22 -0.59 8.68
C GLY A 344 2.61 -1.27 9.91
N GLY A 345 1.49 -1.99 9.75
CA GLY A 345 1.01 -2.88 10.81
C GLY A 345 -0.14 -3.86 10.50
N GLY A 346 -0.82 -3.81 9.37
CA GLY A 346 -1.55 -5.00 8.89
C GLY A 346 -0.58 -5.93 8.16
N THR A 347 -0.94 -7.19 7.90
CA THR A 347 -0.49 -7.77 6.63
C THR A 347 -1.00 -6.80 5.57
N ASN A 348 -0.11 -5.98 5.00
CA ASN A 348 -0.49 -4.90 4.09
C ASN A 348 -1.46 -5.46 3.05
N GLN A 349 -2.73 -5.14 3.20
CA GLN A 349 -3.74 -5.64 2.29
C GLN A 349 -3.52 -4.86 1.00
N PRO A 350 -3.31 -5.56 -0.14
CA PRO A 350 -3.13 -4.84 -1.38
C PRO A 350 -4.32 -3.89 -1.58
N PRO A 351 -4.08 -2.63 -1.98
CA PRO A 351 -5.13 -1.69 -2.24
C PRO A 351 -6.09 -2.28 -3.27
N THR A 352 -7.32 -1.84 -3.34
CA THR A 352 -8.22 -2.20 -4.43
C THR A 352 -8.20 -1.09 -5.47
N ALA A 353 -7.48 -1.32 -6.56
CA ALA A 353 -7.48 -0.42 -7.72
C ALA A 353 -8.88 -0.35 -8.35
N ALA A 354 -9.45 0.84 -8.44
CA ALA A 354 -10.74 1.08 -9.09
C ALA A 354 -10.75 2.46 -9.75
N PHE A 355 -11.46 2.59 -10.88
CA PHE A 355 -11.65 3.89 -11.51
C PHE A 355 -12.95 3.95 -12.30
N THR A 356 -13.45 5.17 -12.47
CA THR A 356 -14.51 5.50 -13.43
C THR A 356 -13.95 6.34 -14.56
N ARG A 357 -14.68 6.40 -15.66
CA ARG A 357 -14.31 7.17 -16.84
C ARG A 357 -15.51 7.94 -17.37
N SER A 358 -15.25 9.14 -17.88
CA SER A 358 -16.20 9.92 -18.68
C SER A 358 -15.51 10.29 -19.98
N CYS A 359 -16.07 9.87 -21.10
CA CYS A 359 -15.51 10.15 -22.41
C CYS A 359 -16.47 11.02 -23.21
N THR A 360 -15.95 12.13 -23.73
CA THR A 360 -16.62 12.97 -24.72
C THR A 360 -15.78 12.95 -25.97
N ASN A 361 -16.32 12.32 -27.01
CA ASN A 361 -15.60 12.10 -28.26
C ASN A 361 -14.27 11.36 -28.00
N LEU A 362 -13.16 11.91 -28.47
CA LEU A 362 -11.82 11.34 -28.29
C LEU A 362 -11.20 11.66 -26.93
N THR A 363 -11.82 12.49 -26.09
CA THR A 363 -11.27 12.89 -24.79
C THR A 363 -11.95 12.13 -23.66
N CYS A 364 -11.16 11.43 -22.86
CA CYS A 364 -11.61 10.80 -21.62
C CYS A 364 -10.98 11.46 -20.41
N THR A 365 -11.79 11.73 -19.40
CA THR A 365 -11.33 11.98 -18.04
C THR A 365 -11.50 10.72 -17.21
N PHE A 366 -10.51 10.44 -16.37
CA PHE A 366 -10.52 9.31 -15.45
C PHE A 366 -10.60 9.83 -14.03
N THR A 367 -11.40 9.15 -13.21
CA THR A 367 -11.49 9.45 -11.79
C THR A 367 -11.09 8.21 -11.02
N ASP A 368 -10.02 8.34 -10.24
CA ASP A 368 -9.57 7.30 -9.32
C ASP A 368 -10.62 7.10 -8.22
N GLY A 369 -11.04 5.85 -8.04
CA GLY A 369 -11.92 5.40 -6.97
C GLY A 369 -11.27 4.30 -6.13
N SER A 370 -9.95 4.16 -6.21
CA SER A 370 -9.21 3.12 -5.51
C SER A 370 -9.29 3.34 -4.00
N THR A 371 -9.38 2.24 -3.27
CA THR A 371 -9.44 2.23 -1.81
C THR A 371 -8.30 1.39 -1.26
N ASP A 372 -7.91 1.67 -0.03
CA ASP A 372 -6.99 0.85 0.72
C ASP A 372 -7.62 0.57 2.09
N ALA A 373 -7.70 -0.70 2.47
CA ALA A 373 -8.48 -1.13 3.62
C ALA A 373 -7.71 -0.94 4.94
N ASP A 374 -6.38 -0.97 4.88
CA ASP A 374 -5.47 -0.85 6.02
C ASP A 374 -4.41 0.25 5.82
N GLY A 375 -4.59 1.11 4.81
CA GLY A 375 -3.63 2.18 4.51
C GLY A 375 -4.16 3.31 3.63
N THR A 376 -3.27 3.86 2.82
CA THR A 376 -3.45 4.98 1.91
C THR A 376 -2.70 4.71 0.59
N ILE A 377 -3.25 5.21 -0.52
CA ILE A 377 -2.60 5.10 -1.83
C ILE A 377 -1.42 6.07 -1.94
N ALA A 378 -0.19 5.54 -1.94
CA ALA A 378 1.05 6.29 -2.06
C ALA A 378 1.47 6.56 -3.52
N GLY A 379 1.04 5.73 -4.47
CA GLY A 379 1.46 5.82 -5.87
C GLY A 379 0.38 5.43 -6.88
N ARG A 380 0.44 6.03 -8.09
CA ARG A 380 -0.44 5.74 -9.22
C ARG A 380 0.37 5.63 -10.50
N SER A 381 0.05 4.63 -11.32
CA SER A 381 0.62 4.46 -12.66
C SER A 381 -0.49 4.08 -13.62
N TRP A 382 -0.75 4.98 -14.57
CA TRP A 382 -1.73 4.81 -15.63
C TRP A 382 -1.04 4.41 -16.94
N THR A 383 -1.66 3.51 -17.69
CA THR A 383 -1.40 3.34 -19.13
C THR A 383 -2.72 3.42 -19.90
N PHE A 384 -2.72 4.07 -21.05
CA PHE A 384 -3.95 4.37 -21.80
C PHE A 384 -4.13 3.51 -23.06
N GLY A 385 -3.33 2.46 -23.24
CA GLY A 385 -3.46 1.55 -24.38
C GLY A 385 -2.93 2.09 -25.72
N ASP A 386 -2.39 3.32 -25.76
CA ASP A 386 -1.81 3.95 -26.95
C ASP A 386 -0.33 4.36 -26.75
N GLY A 387 0.31 3.80 -25.73
CA GLY A 387 1.71 4.06 -25.38
C GLY A 387 1.92 5.21 -24.40
N ARG A 388 0.90 6.03 -24.11
CA ARG A 388 1.01 7.11 -23.10
C ARG A 388 0.80 6.60 -21.68
N THR A 389 1.39 7.30 -20.73
CA THR A 389 1.31 7.01 -19.29
C THR A 389 1.03 8.28 -18.47
N SER A 390 0.59 8.11 -17.22
CA SER A 390 0.44 9.22 -16.26
C SER A 390 0.59 8.73 -14.83
N THR A 391 0.95 9.64 -13.92
CA THR A 391 0.96 9.41 -12.46
C THR A 391 -0.04 10.31 -11.73
N ALA A 392 -0.80 11.15 -12.45
CA ALA A 392 -1.80 12.04 -11.87
C ALA A 392 -2.97 11.23 -11.25
N THR A 393 -3.61 11.77 -10.22
CA THR A 393 -4.78 11.15 -9.57
C THR A 393 -5.95 10.98 -10.54
N ASN A 394 -6.29 12.04 -11.27
CA ASN A 394 -7.41 12.07 -12.21
C ASN A 394 -6.92 12.57 -13.57
N PRO A 395 -6.27 11.72 -14.40
CA PRO A 395 -5.72 12.14 -15.68
C PRO A 395 -6.83 12.41 -16.71
N SER A 396 -6.51 13.27 -17.67
CA SER A 396 -7.31 13.50 -18.88
C SER A 396 -6.49 13.14 -20.11
N VAL A 397 -7.09 12.43 -21.05
CA VAL A 397 -6.43 11.85 -22.22
C VAL A 397 -7.28 12.06 -23.45
N THR A 398 -6.72 12.70 -24.48
CA THR A 398 -7.32 12.78 -25.81
C THR A 398 -6.64 11.80 -26.74
N TYR A 399 -7.40 10.85 -27.30
CA TYR A 399 -6.93 9.86 -28.27
C TYR A 399 -6.85 10.44 -29.68
N ALA A 400 -5.92 9.93 -30.50
CA ALA A 400 -5.75 10.39 -31.88
C ALA A 400 -6.83 9.85 -32.83
N ALA A 401 -7.44 8.70 -32.49
CA ALA A 401 -8.44 8.04 -33.33
C ALA A 401 -9.55 7.41 -32.49
N ALA A 402 -10.70 7.16 -33.11
CA ALA A 402 -11.74 6.33 -32.53
C ALA A 402 -11.26 4.89 -32.38
N GLY A 403 -11.65 4.22 -31.31
CA GLY A 403 -11.18 2.87 -31.02
C GLY A 403 -11.51 2.43 -29.61
N THR A 404 -11.14 1.20 -29.30
CA THR A 404 -11.21 0.66 -27.93
C THR A 404 -9.81 0.49 -27.38
N TYR A 405 -9.54 1.14 -26.25
CA TYR A 405 -8.22 1.21 -25.63
C TYR A 405 -8.23 0.52 -24.26
N PRO A 406 -7.29 -0.40 -23.96
CA PRO A 406 -7.18 -1.00 -22.64
C PRO A 406 -6.50 0.00 -21.68
N VAL A 407 -7.30 0.65 -20.84
CA VAL A 407 -6.81 1.58 -19.82
C VAL A 407 -6.53 0.83 -18.54
N ARG A 408 -5.29 0.93 -18.05
CA ARG A 408 -4.81 0.26 -16.83
C ARG A 408 -4.49 1.29 -15.76
N LEU A 409 -4.96 1.06 -14.54
CA LEU A 409 -4.51 1.74 -13.33
C LEU A 409 -3.81 0.73 -12.43
N THR A 410 -2.56 1.01 -12.10
CA THR A 410 -1.84 0.35 -11.01
C THR A 410 -1.71 1.33 -9.85
N VAL A 411 -2.18 0.96 -8.67
CA VAL A 411 -1.99 1.73 -7.44
C VAL A 411 -1.02 1.01 -6.52
N THR A 412 -0.23 1.79 -5.79
CA THR A 412 0.70 1.33 -4.76
C THR A 412 0.30 1.97 -3.44
N ASP A 413 0.14 1.18 -2.39
CA ASP A 413 -0.15 1.69 -1.04
C ASP A 413 1.11 2.18 -0.31
N ASN A 414 0.93 2.70 0.90
CA ASN A 414 2.02 3.12 1.78
C ASN A 414 2.77 1.97 2.46
N GLY A 415 2.34 0.72 2.31
CA GLY A 415 3.06 -0.50 2.69
C GLY A 415 3.85 -1.14 1.53
N GLY A 416 3.77 -0.59 0.32
CA GLY A 416 4.44 -1.04 -0.89
C GLY A 416 3.70 -2.13 -1.69
N ALA A 417 2.53 -2.62 -1.27
CA ALA A 417 1.77 -3.55 -2.11
C ALA A 417 1.04 -2.82 -3.23
N THR A 418 0.66 -3.59 -4.25
CA THR A 418 0.07 -3.03 -5.46
C THR A 418 -1.14 -3.82 -5.90
N HIS A 419 -2.05 -3.14 -6.57
CA HIS A 419 -3.13 -3.76 -7.29
C HIS A 419 -3.33 -3.08 -8.63
N THR A 420 -3.79 -3.86 -9.59
CA THR A 420 -4.03 -3.42 -10.96
C THR A 420 -5.49 -3.67 -11.31
N THR A 421 -6.12 -2.69 -11.95
CA THR A 421 -7.37 -2.88 -12.67
C THR A 421 -7.25 -2.42 -14.11
N THR A 422 -8.04 -2.99 -15.01
CA THR A 422 -8.04 -2.67 -16.45
C THR A 422 -9.47 -2.60 -16.96
N GLN A 423 -9.81 -1.54 -17.70
CA GLN A 423 -11.08 -1.39 -18.40
C GLN A 423 -10.83 -1.09 -19.88
N ASN A 424 -11.59 -1.75 -20.76
CA ASN A 424 -11.65 -1.40 -22.17
C ASN A 424 -12.50 -0.13 -22.35
N VAL A 425 -11.87 0.95 -22.79
CA VAL A 425 -12.50 2.25 -22.98
C VAL A 425 -12.67 2.49 -24.47
N THR A 426 -13.92 2.50 -24.93
CA THR A 426 -14.26 2.86 -26.30
C THR A 426 -14.44 4.36 -26.40
N VAL A 427 -13.67 4.99 -27.28
CA VAL A 427 -13.83 6.40 -27.67
C VAL A 427 -14.28 6.47 -29.11
N THR A 428 -15.19 7.39 -29.39
CA THR A 428 -15.69 7.68 -30.72
C THR A 428 -15.18 9.06 -31.14
N ALA A 429 -14.88 9.26 -32.41
CA ALA A 429 -14.71 10.62 -32.91
C ALA A 429 -16.04 11.38 -32.71
N GLY A 430 -15.94 12.71 -32.49
CA GLY A 430 -17.04 13.68 -32.43
C GLY A 430 -18.43 13.18 -32.87
N GLY A 431 -19.36 12.99 -31.92
CA GLY A 431 -20.75 12.69 -32.30
C GLY A 431 -21.63 12.02 -31.23
N GLY A 432 -21.81 12.62 -30.05
CA GLY A 432 -22.73 12.06 -29.03
C GLY A 432 -24.18 12.55 -29.09
N GLY A 433 -24.52 13.48 -29.99
CA GLY A 433 -25.80 14.20 -29.99
C GLY A 433 -26.62 14.04 -31.29
N PRO A 434 -27.77 14.75 -31.42
CA PRO A 434 -28.44 14.87 -32.72
C PRO A 434 -27.45 15.42 -33.77
N ALA A 435 -27.74 15.17 -35.05
CA ALA A 435 -26.93 15.68 -36.13
C ALA A 435 -26.72 17.20 -35.99
N ASN A 436 -25.49 17.65 -36.25
CA ASN A 436 -25.11 19.04 -36.16
C ASN A 436 -24.21 19.34 -37.35
N VAL A 437 -24.79 19.91 -38.40
CA VAL A 437 -24.10 20.17 -39.65
C VAL A 437 -23.58 21.60 -39.65
N ILE A 438 -22.28 21.75 -39.86
CA ILE A 438 -21.60 23.04 -39.93
C ILE A 438 -20.90 23.19 -41.28
N ILE A 439 -20.75 24.43 -41.74
CA ILE A 439 -19.75 24.81 -42.73
C ILE A 439 -18.39 24.75 -42.03
N ASN A 440 -17.41 24.08 -42.61
CA ASN A 440 -16.10 23.87 -41.99
C ASN A 440 -14.93 24.50 -42.76
N GLU A 441 -15.00 24.46 -44.09
CA GLU A 441 -13.98 24.99 -44.98
C GLU A 441 -14.64 25.70 -46.16
N VAL A 442 -14.15 26.89 -46.52
CA VAL A 442 -14.61 27.67 -47.68
C VAL A 442 -13.42 28.13 -48.48
N LEU A 443 -13.43 27.84 -49.77
CA LEU A 443 -12.40 28.23 -50.71
C LEU A 443 -13.01 29.14 -51.76
N ALA A 444 -12.80 30.45 -51.58
CA ALA A 444 -13.33 31.48 -52.46
C ALA A 444 -12.32 31.91 -53.54
N ASN A 445 -11.04 32.08 -53.16
CA ASN A 445 -10.02 32.55 -54.09
C ASN A 445 -9.13 31.40 -54.57
N GLU A 446 -9.44 30.87 -55.74
CA GLU A 446 -8.63 29.86 -56.42
C GLU A 446 -7.43 30.45 -57.15
N SER A 447 -6.42 29.61 -57.38
CA SER A 447 -5.30 29.99 -58.26
C SER A 447 -5.81 30.35 -59.65
N GLY A 448 -5.54 31.59 -60.08
CA GLY A 448 -6.03 32.12 -61.35
C GLY A 448 -7.53 32.49 -61.36
N SER A 449 -8.17 32.57 -60.18
CA SER A 449 -9.57 32.99 -59.99
C SER A 449 -10.59 32.15 -60.77
N SER A 450 -10.38 30.85 -60.85
CA SER A 450 -11.32 29.91 -61.45
C SER A 450 -12.54 29.68 -60.54
N THR A 451 -13.72 30.10 -60.98
CA THR A 451 -14.98 29.87 -60.25
C THR A 451 -15.34 28.39 -60.14
N ALA A 452 -14.81 27.53 -61.02
CA ALA A 452 -15.04 26.10 -60.97
C ALA A 452 -14.34 25.44 -59.77
N GLY A 453 -13.22 26.00 -59.28
CA GLY A 453 -12.45 25.44 -58.17
C GLY A 453 -12.87 25.94 -56.79
N GLU A 454 -13.78 26.93 -56.73
CA GLU A 454 -14.38 27.36 -55.48
C GLU A 454 -15.00 26.17 -54.76
N ALA A 455 -14.96 26.16 -53.42
CA ALA A 455 -15.49 25.05 -52.65
C ALA A 455 -16.14 25.50 -51.32
N VAL A 456 -17.18 24.78 -50.92
CA VAL A 456 -17.78 24.87 -49.58
C VAL A 456 -17.90 23.46 -49.01
N GLU A 457 -17.21 23.21 -47.91
CA GLU A 457 -17.30 21.96 -47.16
C GLU A 457 -18.29 22.10 -45.99
N ILE A 458 -19.19 21.13 -45.88
CA ILE A 458 -20.00 20.95 -44.69
C ILE A 458 -19.67 19.62 -44.00
N VAL A 459 -19.72 19.61 -42.67
CA VAL A 459 -19.39 18.46 -41.82
C VAL A 459 -20.51 18.23 -40.83
N ASN A 460 -20.95 16.97 -40.68
CA ASN A 460 -21.82 16.60 -39.56
C ASN A 460 -20.95 16.28 -38.34
N ILE A 461 -20.82 17.23 -37.43
CA ILE A 461 -20.08 17.07 -36.17
C ILE A 461 -20.94 16.46 -35.06
N GLY A 462 -22.21 16.16 -35.37
CA GLY A 462 -23.16 15.48 -34.50
C GLY A 462 -23.08 13.96 -34.59
N GLY A 463 -23.90 13.28 -33.80
CA GLY A 463 -23.81 11.83 -33.56
C GLY A 463 -24.73 10.94 -34.34
N THR A 464 -25.67 11.51 -35.08
CA THR A 464 -26.65 10.77 -35.87
C THR A 464 -26.57 11.21 -37.32
N ALA A 465 -26.84 10.28 -38.23
CA ALA A 465 -26.95 10.61 -39.65
C ALA A 465 -28.14 11.54 -39.87
N ILE A 466 -28.01 12.46 -40.83
CA ILE A 466 -29.09 13.37 -41.20
C ILE A 466 -29.28 13.40 -42.70
N SER A 467 -30.54 13.39 -43.13
CA SER A 467 -30.88 13.71 -44.52
C SER A 467 -30.67 15.20 -44.74
N ILE A 468 -29.81 15.55 -45.68
CA ILE A 468 -29.61 16.93 -46.16
C ILE A 468 -30.24 17.14 -47.54
N ALA A 469 -31.06 16.20 -48.01
CA ALA A 469 -31.82 16.36 -49.25
C ALA A 469 -32.64 17.67 -49.22
N GLY A 470 -32.53 18.48 -50.28
CA GLY A 470 -33.20 19.77 -50.41
C GLY A 470 -32.55 20.92 -49.64
N TRP A 471 -31.51 20.66 -48.83
CA TRP A 471 -30.75 21.75 -48.19
C TRP A 471 -30.01 22.57 -49.25
N THR A 472 -29.78 23.85 -48.97
CA THR A 472 -29.12 24.76 -49.91
C THR A 472 -27.84 25.36 -49.35
N VAL A 473 -26.80 25.41 -50.18
CA VAL A 473 -25.66 26.33 -50.02
C VAL A 473 -25.96 27.58 -50.84
N ARG A 474 -25.79 28.74 -50.21
CA ARG A 474 -26.13 30.06 -50.75
C ARG A 474 -24.97 31.02 -50.51
N ASP A 475 -24.90 32.05 -51.34
CA ASP A 475 -24.18 33.26 -50.98
C ASP A 475 -25.14 34.32 -50.40
N GLY A 476 -24.69 35.57 -50.27
CA GLY A 476 -25.54 36.68 -49.81
C GLY A 476 -26.71 37.03 -50.75
N THR A 477 -26.77 36.48 -51.96
CA THR A 477 -27.66 36.90 -53.05
C THR A 477 -28.56 35.79 -53.62
N ALA A 478 -28.08 34.55 -53.72
CA ALA A 478 -28.74 33.47 -54.43
C ALA A 478 -28.44 32.07 -53.87
N VAL A 479 -29.23 31.07 -54.30
CA VAL A 479 -28.88 29.66 -54.14
C VAL A 479 -27.78 29.29 -55.13
N ARG A 480 -26.75 28.60 -54.63
CA ARG A 480 -25.60 28.12 -55.42
C ARG A 480 -25.59 26.60 -55.53
N HIS A 481 -26.10 25.90 -54.53
CA HIS A 481 -26.30 24.46 -54.62
C HIS A 481 -27.53 24.03 -53.85
N THR A 482 -28.26 23.05 -54.39
CA THR A 482 -29.31 22.30 -53.69
C THR A 482 -28.96 20.81 -53.67
N PHE A 483 -28.86 20.22 -52.48
CA PHE A 483 -28.51 18.81 -52.33
C PHE A 483 -29.64 17.91 -52.87
N ALA A 484 -29.28 16.92 -53.69
CA ALA A 484 -30.23 16.04 -54.36
C ALA A 484 -31.01 15.15 -53.37
N ALA A 485 -32.16 14.62 -53.82
CA ALA A 485 -32.93 13.63 -53.07
C ALA A 485 -32.06 12.42 -52.68
N GLY A 486 -32.23 11.91 -51.46
CA GLY A 486 -31.46 10.78 -50.91
C GLY A 486 -30.08 11.14 -50.34
N THR A 487 -29.66 12.41 -50.40
CA THR A 487 -28.38 12.83 -49.81
C THR A 487 -28.46 12.79 -48.28
N ALA A 488 -27.64 11.94 -47.67
CA ALA A 488 -27.52 11.83 -46.22
C ALA A 488 -26.07 12.06 -45.78
N LEU A 489 -25.88 12.87 -44.73
CA LEU A 489 -24.57 13.16 -44.16
C LEU A 489 -24.39 12.34 -42.87
N GLN A 490 -23.45 11.41 -42.91
CA GLN A 490 -23.14 10.50 -41.79
C GLN A 490 -22.41 11.24 -40.66
N PRO A 491 -22.52 10.77 -39.40
CA PRO A 491 -21.77 11.32 -38.27
C PRO A 491 -20.27 11.38 -38.57
N GLY A 492 -19.65 12.50 -38.25
CA GLY A 492 -18.22 12.75 -38.44
C GLY A 492 -17.79 12.86 -39.90
N LYS A 493 -18.68 12.80 -40.89
CA LYS A 493 -18.34 12.87 -42.32
C LYS A 493 -18.61 14.25 -42.92
N ALA A 494 -17.85 14.56 -43.96
CA ALA A 494 -17.98 15.77 -44.75
C ALA A 494 -18.56 15.50 -46.15
N ILE A 495 -19.15 16.53 -46.73
CA ILE A 495 -19.41 16.63 -48.16
C ILE A 495 -18.99 18.02 -48.64
N THR A 496 -18.24 18.06 -49.74
CA THR A 496 -17.76 19.31 -50.33
C THR A 496 -18.52 19.63 -51.61
N VAL A 497 -19.04 20.85 -51.71
CA VAL A 497 -19.62 21.39 -52.94
C VAL A 497 -18.54 22.18 -53.65
N PHE A 498 -18.21 21.81 -54.89
CA PHE A 498 -17.29 22.57 -55.76
C PHE A 498 -18.08 23.40 -56.77
N GLY A 499 -17.52 24.52 -57.23
CA GLY A 499 -18.14 25.33 -58.27
C GLY A 499 -18.44 24.54 -59.55
N GLY A 500 -17.48 23.71 -60.00
CA GLY A 500 -17.62 22.90 -61.20
C GLY A 500 -17.12 21.47 -61.03
N ALA A 501 -17.73 20.52 -61.76
CA ALA A 501 -17.38 19.10 -61.71
C ALA A 501 -15.92 18.81 -62.13
N SER A 502 -15.34 19.64 -62.99
CA SER A 502 -13.96 19.52 -63.46
C SER A 502 -12.91 19.73 -62.37
N SER A 503 -13.29 20.36 -61.25
CA SER A 503 -12.37 20.71 -60.17
C SER A 503 -12.46 19.78 -58.97
N ILE A 504 -13.36 18.78 -58.99
CA ILE A 504 -13.52 17.82 -57.90
C ILE A 504 -12.32 16.87 -57.87
N PRO A 505 -11.52 16.85 -56.79
CA PRO A 505 -10.45 15.87 -56.62
C PRO A 505 -11.00 14.44 -56.53
N GLY A 506 -10.22 13.46 -57.01
CA GLY A 506 -10.55 12.05 -56.80
C GLY A 506 -10.43 11.64 -55.33
N GLY A 507 -11.27 10.70 -54.88
CA GLY A 507 -11.14 10.07 -53.56
C GLY A 507 -11.83 10.78 -52.39
N ILE A 508 -12.65 11.80 -52.66
CA ILE A 508 -13.44 12.51 -51.65
C ILE A 508 -14.94 12.44 -51.94
N VAL A 509 -15.77 12.69 -50.93
CA VAL A 509 -17.22 12.83 -51.09
C VAL A 509 -17.52 14.28 -51.46
N ALA A 510 -17.78 14.52 -52.74
CA ALA A 510 -18.01 15.86 -53.26
C ALA A 510 -19.02 15.89 -54.41
N VAL A 511 -19.59 17.06 -54.65
CA VAL A 511 -20.56 17.33 -55.72
C VAL A 511 -20.27 18.66 -56.38
N ALA A 512 -20.69 18.83 -57.64
CA ALA A 512 -20.67 20.12 -58.30
C ALA A 512 -21.87 20.98 -57.87
N ALA A 513 -21.69 22.29 -57.86
CA ALA A 513 -22.75 23.26 -57.62
C ALA A 513 -23.88 23.05 -58.63
N SER A 514 -25.13 22.96 -58.14
CA SER A 514 -26.26 22.64 -59.02
C SER A 514 -26.60 23.80 -59.97
N THR A 515 -26.07 25.00 -59.71
CA THR A 515 -26.20 26.18 -60.58
C THR A 515 -25.03 26.35 -61.56
N GLY A 516 -24.00 25.49 -61.48
CA GLY A 516 -22.82 25.54 -62.36
C GLY A 516 -21.63 26.33 -61.82
N ASP A 517 -21.78 27.06 -60.71
CA ASP A 517 -20.73 27.77 -59.97
C ASP A 517 -21.16 28.06 -58.52
N LEU A 518 -20.21 28.45 -57.66
CA LEU A 518 -20.50 28.99 -56.34
C LEU A 518 -20.48 30.53 -56.32
N ASN A 519 -19.77 31.17 -57.25
CA ASN A 519 -19.70 32.63 -57.44
C ASN A 519 -19.28 33.41 -56.17
N LEU A 520 -18.38 32.82 -55.38
CA LEU A 520 -17.91 33.40 -54.12
C LEU A 520 -16.96 34.59 -54.38
N ALA A 521 -17.30 35.77 -53.85
CA ALA A 521 -16.50 36.96 -54.13
C ALA A 521 -15.15 36.98 -53.39
N ASN A 522 -14.03 37.20 -54.10
CA ASN A 522 -12.69 37.37 -53.50
C ASN A 522 -12.58 38.60 -52.56
N GLY A 523 -13.45 39.61 -52.75
CA GLY A 523 -13.51 40.81 -51.92
C GLY A 523 -14.13 40.59 -50.53
N GLY A 524 -14.66 39.40 -50.27
CA GLY A 524 -15.47 39.08 -49.10
C GLY A 524 -16.91 38.77 -49.50
N ASP A 525 -17.48 37.75 -48.88
CA ASP A 525 -18.84 37.28 -49.15
C ASP A 525 -19.41 36.57 -47.92
N GLN A 526 -20.67 36.14 -48.02
CA GLN A 526 -21.33 35.31 -47.03
C GLN A 526 -21.58 33.92 -47.61
N VAL A 527 -21.37 32.86 -46.84
CA VAL A 527 -21.83 31.51 -47.16
C VAL A 527 -22.91 31.11 -46.16
N ILE A 528 -24.06 30.70 -46.66
CA ILE A 528 -25.22 30.33 -45.84
C ILE A 528 -25.66 28.91 -46.18
N LEU A 529 -25.75 28.06 -45.16
CA LEU A 529 -26.37 26.75 -45.21
C LEU A 529 -27.79 26.84 -44.66
N ARG A 530 -28.77 26.44 -45.47
CA ARG A 530 -30.19 26.37 -45.06
C ARG A 530 -30.74 24.96 -45.24
N ASP A 531 -31.66 24.57 -44.37
CA ASP A 531 -32.41 23.33 -44.51
C ASP A 531 -33.45 23.40 -45.64
N ALA A 532 -34.12 22.28 -45.91
CA ALA A 532 -35.16 22.18 -46.94
C ALA A 532 -36.41 23.03 -46.64
N ALA A 533 -36.63 23.43 -45.38
CA ALA A 533 -37.70 24.35 -45.00
C ALA A 533 -37.29 25.83 -45.14
N GLY A 534 -36.02 26.10 -45.48
CA GLY A 534 -35.47 27.44 -45.65
C GLY A 534 -34.94 28.08 -44.37
N ALA A 535 -34.86 27.34 -43.26
CA ALA A 535 -34.26 27.80 -42.02
C ALA A 535 -32.73 27.81 -42.12
N THR A 536 -32.09 28.85 -41.61
CA THR A 536 -30.62 28.94 -41.59
C THR A 536 -30.06 27.99 -40.53
N ILE A 537 -29.29 26.99 -40.98
CA ILE A 537 -28.53 26.08 -40.12
C ILE A 537 -27.24 26.74 -39.69
N GLN A 538 -26.54 27.37 -40.64
CA GLN A 538 -25.33 28.12 -40.36
C GLN A 538 -25.10 29.20 -41.40
N SER A 539 -24.44 30.28 -40.98
CA SER A 539 -23.89 31.28 -41.88
C SER A 539 -22.49 31.68 -41.43
N MET A 540 -21.64 32.04 -42.38
CA MET A 540 -20.35 32.65 -42.13
C MET A 540 -20.12 33.79 -43.12
N THR A 541 -19.41 34.83 -42.70
CA THR A 541 -18.96 35.91 -43.58
C THR A 541 -17.45 35.96 -43.55
N TYR A 542 -16.82 36.10 -44.72
CA TYR A 542 -15.38 36.30 -44.83
C TYR A 542 -15.05 37.64 -45.47
N THR A 543 -13.87 38.14 -45.18
CA THR A 543 -13.34 39.40 -45.71
C THR A 543 -12.36 39.16 -46.86
N SER A 544 -12.05 40.22 -47.60
CA SER A 544 -10.94 40.22 -48.57
C SER A 544 -9.61 39.77 -47.97
N SER A 545 -9.35 40.06 -46.68
CA SER A 545 -8.11 39.62 -46.03
C SER A 545 -8.03 38.12 -45.81
N GLN A 546 -9.17 37.44 -45.62
CA GLN A 546 -9.23 35.98 -45.48
C GLN A 546 -9.14 35.28 -46.84
N ALA A 547 -9.68 35.90 -47.91
CA ALA A 547 -9.62 35.38 -49.27
C ALA A 547 -8.44 35.93 -50.12
N SER A 548 -7.49 36.67 -49.55
CA SER A 548 -6.43 37.36 -50.31
C SER A 548 -5.32 36.46 -50.88
N SER A 549 -5.38 35.15 -50.67
CA SER A 549 -4.33 34.22 -51.08
C SER A 549 -4.90 33.14 -52.00
N ASP A 550 -4.38 33.09 -53.22
CA ASP A 550 -4.76 32.10 -54.22
C ASP A 550 -4.57 30.66 -53.71
N GLY A 551 -5.63 29.86 -53.83
CA GLY A 551 -5.63 28.45 -53.46
C GLY A 551 -5.54 28.19 -51.95
N VAL A 552 -5.76 29.21 -51.12
CA VAL A 552 -5.80 29.08 -49.66
C VAL A 552 -7.23 29.18 -49.17
N SER A 553 -7.75 28.12 -48.57
CA SER A 553 -9.11 28.12 -48.03
C SER A 553 -9.17 28.83 -46.68
N ILE A 554 -10.41 29.11 -46.26
CA ILE A 554 -10.78 29.68 -44.98
C ILE A 554 -11.37 28.54 -44.18
N ASN A 555 -10.71 28.17 -43.09
CA ASN A 555 -11.05 27.00 -42.29
C ASN A 555 -11.47 27.42 -40.89
N ARG A 556 -12.31 26.61 -40.25
CA ARG A 556 -12.54 26.72 -38.80
C ARG A 556 -11.28 26.39 -38.03
N SER A 557 -11.05 27.13 -36.94
CA SER A 557 -9.99 26.87 -35.98
C SER A 557 -10.55 26.92 -34.55
N PRO A 558 -10.50 25.81 -33.79
CA PRO A 558 -10.08 24.47 -34.22
C PRO A 558 -10.95 23.87 -35.34
N ASP A 559 -10.35 23.01 -36.17
CA ASP A 559 -11.04 22.31 -37.25
C ASP A 559 -12.21 21.46 -36.72
N GLY A 560 -13.35 21.48 -37.43
CA GLY A 560 -14.57 20.77 -37.02
C GLY A 560 -15.29 21.36 -35.79
N SER A 561 -14.90 22.55 -35.30
CA SER A 561 -15.54 23.17 -34.13
C SER A 561 -16.66 24.12 -34.53
N ALA A 562 -17.91 23.87 -34.10
CA ALA A 562 -19.06 24.76 -34.38
C ALA A 562 -18.89 26.21 -33.89
N THR A 563 -17.99 26.46 -32.94
CA THR A 563 -17.66 27.80 -32.40
C THR A 563 -16.27 28.29 -32.78
N GLY A 564 -15.53 27.52 -33.60
CA GLY A 564 -14.20 27.90 -34.08
C GLY A 564 -14.20 29.19 -34.90
N ALA A 565 -13.12 29.96 -34.77
CA ALA A 565 -12.90 31.16 -35.56
C ALA A 565 -12.52 30.81 -37.01
N TRP A 566 -12.80 31.72 -37.96
CA TRP A 566 -12.41 31.56 -39.35
C TRP A 566 -11.01 32.12 -39.61
N VAL A 567 -10.10 31.26 -40.03
CA VAL A 567 -8.70 31.62 -40.32
C VAL A 567 -8.28 31.07 -41.67
N LYS A 568 -7.18 31.58 -42.24
CA LYS A 568 -6.59 30.95 -43.43
C LYS A 568 -6.09 29.56 -43.09
N HIS A 569 -6.35 28.58 -43.95
CA HIS A 569 -6.05 27.18 -43.70
C HIS A 569 -4.55 26.93 -43.41
N ASN A 570 -3.67 27.63 -44.14
CA ASN A 570 -2.22 27.56 -43.96
C ASN A 570 -1.70 28.17 -42.63
N THR A 571 -2.58 28.70 -41.78
CA THR A 571 -2.24 29.13 -40.41
C THR A 571 -2.44 28.03 -39.37
N ILE A 572 -3.20 26.98 -39.72
CA ILE A 572 -3.54 25.85 -38.82
C ILE A 572 -3.04 24.51 -39.34
N SER A 573 -2.49 24.47 -40.55
CA SER A 573 -1.95 23.28 -41.21
C SER A 573 -0.83 23.67 -42.17
N SER A 574 0.02 22.70 -42.53
CA SER A 574 0.99 22.85 -43.63
C SER A 574 0.35 22.82 -45.01
N LEU A 575 -0.94 22.45 -45.11
CA LEU A 575 -1.72 22.48 -46.35
C LEU A 575 -2.26 23.88 -46.61
N THR A 576 -2.62 24.17 -47.87
CA THR A 576 -3.34 25.40 -48.23
C THR A 576 -4.86 25.21 -48.23
N ARG A 577 -5.33 23.96 -48.30
CA ARG A 577 -6.74 23.55 -48.27
C ARG A 577 -6.81 22.03 -48.02
N SER A 578 -7.94 21.52 -47.55
CA SER A 578 -8.15 20.09 -47.34
C SER A 578 -9.59 19.62 -47.64
N PRO A 579 -10.19 19.96 -48.80
CA PRO A 579 -11.58 19.61 -49.07
C PRO A 579 -11.81 18.10 -48.98
N GLY A 580 -12.83 17.70 -48.21
CA GLY A 580 -13.20 16.32 -47.94
C GLY A 580 -12.34 15.65 -46.86
N GLN A 581 -11.46 16.39 -46.19
CA GLN A 581 -10.52 15.93 -45.16
C GLN A 581 -10.46 16.94 -44.00
N ARG A 582 -9.93 16.49 -42.86
CA ARG A 582 -9.60 17.39 -41.74
C ARG A 582 -8.46 18.32 -42.15
N ALA A 583 -8.33 19.46 -41.47
CA ALA A 583 -7.32 20.47 -41.79
C ALA A 583 -5.88 19.95 -41.89
N ASN A 584 -5.54 18.89 -41.15
CA ASN A 584 -4.24 18.24 -41.20
C ASN A 584 -4.08 17.18 -42.33
N GLY A 585 -5.06 17.05 -43.23
CA GLY A 585 -5.09 16.07 -44.32
C GLY A 585 -5.56 14.67 -43.94
N THR A 586 -5.96 14.44 -42.69
CA THR A 586 -6.50 13.14 -42.26
C THR A 586 -7.96 12.96 -42.70
N VAL A 587 -8.38 11.73 -42.94
CA VAL A 587 -9.76 11.42 -43.32
C VAL A 587 -10.73 11.76 -42.18
N TYR A 588 -11.93 12.20 -42.56
CA TYR A 588 -13.01 12.54 -41.63
C TYR A 588 -13.48 11.38 -40.76
#